data_AF-A0A844FMW5-F1
#
_entry.id   AF-A0A844FMW5-F1
#
_cell.length_a   1.000
_cell.length_b   1.000
_cell.length_c   1.000
_cell.angle_alpha   90.00
_cell.angle_beta   90.00
_cell.angle_gamma   90.00
#
_symmetry.space_group_name_H-M   'P 1'
#
loop_
_entity.id
_entity.type
_entity.pdbx_description
1 polymer ?
#
loop_
_entity_poly.entity_id
_entity_poly.type
_entity_poly.pdbx_seq_one_letter_code
_entity_poly.pdbx_strand_id
1 'polypeptide(L)'
;MSTGVDFGRNRPQSMSTGLDFVENRPQSMSTGVDFGQNRPRSVSTGVDFGQNRPQSMSTGVFFGQNRPQSISTGVFFGQNHPQSISTGVFFDKNRPQSISTGVDFGQNRPQSISTGVFFGRNRPQSMSTGVDFGQNRPRSMSTKFG
;
A
#
# COMPACT_ATOMS: atom_id res chain seq x y z
N MET A 1 16.70 -17.37 -13.55
CA MET A 1 15.35 -17.11 -13.03
C MET A 1 15.09 -18.16 -11.98
N SER A 2 14.99 -17.76 -10.71
CA SER A 2 14.77 -18.72 -9.63
C SER A 2 13.34 -18.57 -9.15
N THR A 3 12.55 -19.61 -9.35
CA THR A 3 11.33 -19.87 -8.59
C THR A 3 11.75 -20.60 -7.32
N GLY A 4 11.29 -20.14 -6.15
CA GLY A 4 11.71 -20.77 -4.90
C GLY A 4 10.78 -20.46 -3.75
N VAL A 5 10.65 -21.43 -2.86
CA VAL A 5 10.10 -21.22 -1.52
C VAL A 5 11.31 -21.05 -0.61
N ASP A 6 11.38 -19.92 0.09
CA ASP A 6 12.46 -19.64 1.03
C ASP A 6 11.96 -19.75 2.47
N PHE A 7 12.65 -20.60 3.23
CA PHE A 7 12.44 -20.79 4.66
C PHE A 7 13.61 -20.22 5.48
N GLY A 8 14.64 -19.66 4.83
CA GLY A 8 15.84 -19.11 5.43
C GLY A 8 16.03 -17.62 5.14
N ARG A 9 16.90 -16.96 5.94
CA ARG A 9 17.29 -15.57 5.69
C ARG A 9 18.27 -15.51 4.53
N ASN A 10 17.86 -14.93 3.40
CA ASN A 10 18.67 -14.77 2.20
C ASN A 10 18.60 -13.33 1.63
N ARG A 11 19.49 -13.07 0.67
CA ARG A 11 19.55 -11.79 -0.09
C ARG A 11 19.75 -12.04 -1.58
N PRO A 12 18.82 -12.74 -2.26
CA PRO A 12 18.95 -12.99 -3.69
C PRO A 12 18.91 -11.65 -4.46
N GLN A 13 19.65 -11.56 -5.56
CA GLN A 13 19.58 -10.36 -6.40
C GLN A 13 18.18 -10.21 -7.02
N SER A 14 17.63 -11.28 -7.58
CA SER A 14 16.29 -11.25 -8.18
C SER A 14 15.53 -12.54 -7.90
N MET A 15 14.21 -12.43 -7.73
CA MET A 15 13.29 -13.56 -7.68
C MET A 15 12.18 -13.35 -8.70
N SER A 16 11.97 -14.33 -9.58
CA SER A 16 10.87 -14.27 -10.55
C SER A 16 9.55 -14.60 -9.87
N THR A 17 9.51 -15.69 -9.11
CA THR A 17 8.37 -16.06 -8.26
C THR A 17 8.91 -16.54 -6.92
N GLY A 18 8.56 -15.85 -5.84
CA GLY A 18 9.01 -16.19 -4.49
C GLY A 18 7.85 -16.40 -3.54
N LEU A 19 7.91 -17.47 -2.73
CA LEU A 19 7.12 -17.59 -1.51
C LEU A 19 8.08 -17.49 -0.34
N ASP A 20 7.83 -16.57 0.57
CA ASP A 20 8.72 -16.28 1.68
C ASP A 20 7.97 -16.30 2.99
N PHE A 21 8.52 -17.02 3.97
CA PHE A 21 7.96 -17.16 5.31
C PHE A 21 8.79 -16.45 6.39
N VAL A 22 9.91 -15.83 6.02
CA VAL A 22 10.90 -15.28 6.96
C VAL A 22 11.41 -13.88 6.54
N GLU A 23 12.51 -13.41 7.12
CA GLU A 23 13.09 -12.09 6.79
C GLU A 23 14.05 -12.19 5.59
N ASN A 24 13.69 -11.57 4.46
CA ASN A 24 14.51 -11.46 3.26
C ASN A 24 14.64 -10.02 2.74
N ARG A 25 15.68 -9.80 1.94
CA ARG A 25 15.97 -8.49 1.32
C ARG A 25 16.43 -8.63 -0.14
N PRO A 26 15.57 -9.10 -1.05
CA PRO A 26 15.91 -9.14 -2.47
C PRO A 26 16.09 -7.73 -3.04
N GLN A 27 16.88 -7.57 -4.12
CA GLN A 27 16.85 -6.29 -4.85
C GLN A 27 15.52 -6.16 -5.59
N SER A 28 15.14 -7.19 -6.35
CA SER A 28 13.89 -7.21 -7.10
C SER A 28 13.11 -8.50 -6.93
N MET A 29 11.78 -8.38 -6.94
CA MET A 29 10.84 -9.48 -6.98
C MET A 29 9.81 -9.20 -8.07
N SER A 30 9.67 -10.09 -9.05
CA SER A 30 8.66 -9.91 -10.10
C SER A 30 7.28 -10.28 -9.56
N THR A 31 7.13 -11.48 -9.01
CA THR A 31 5.93 -11.91 -8.29
C THR A 31 6.32 -12.53 -6.96
N GLY A 32 5.60 -12.24 -5.89
CA GLY A 32 5.78 -13.04 -4.69
C GLY A 32 4.71 -12.86 -3.63
N VAL A 33 4.70 -13.83 -2.73
CA VAL A 33 3.89 -13.82 -1.53
C VAL A 33 4.83 -13.87 -0.33
N ASP A 34 4.62 -12.96 0.60
CA ASP A 34 5.41 -12.81 1.81
C ASP A 34 4.51 -13.02 3.02
N PHE A 35 4.95 -13.83 3.98
CA PHE A 35 4.30 -14.03 5.28
C PHE A 35 5.14 -13.48 6.46
N GLY A 36 6.29 -12.87 6.16
CA GLY A 36 7.30 -12.46 7.11
C GLY A 36 7.58 -10.95 7.13
N GLN A 37 8.87 -10.60 7.14
CA GLN A 37 9.33 -9.21 7.17
C GLN A 37 10.30 -8.94 6.03
N ASN A 38 9.82 -8.33 4.94
CA ASN A 38 10.69 -8.05 3.80
C ASN A 38 10.97 -6.56 3.55
N ARG A 39 12.12 -6.33 2.91
CA ARG A 39 12.51 -5.00 2.42
C ARG A 39 13.11 -5.06 1.01
N PRO A 40 12.32 -5.41 -0.02
CA PRO A 40 12.77 -5.36 -1.41
C PRO A 40 13.11 -3.91 -1.82
N ARG A 41 13.94 -3.70 -2.85
CA ARG A 41 13.91 -2.38 -3.51
C ARG A 41 12.66 -2.26 -4.36
N SER A 42 12.38 -3.27 -5.18
CA SER A 42 11.25 -3.26 -6.11
C SER A 42 10.48 -4.56 -6.10
N VAL A 43 9.16 -4.45 -6.12
CA VAL A 43 8.24 -5.58 -6.34
C VAL A 43 7.31 -5.22 -7.49
N SER A 44 7.23 -6.03 -8.54
CA SER A 44 6.26 -5.77 -9.61
C SER A 44 4.85 -6.14 -9.13
N THR A 45 4.65 -7.38 -8.67
CA THR A 45 3.39 -7.85 -8.09
C THR A 45 3.65 -8.56 -6.76
N GLY A 46 2.97 -8.15 -5.70
CA GLY A 46 3.20 -8.72 -4.36
C GLY A 46 1.91 -8.94 -3.58
N VAL A 47 1.90 -10.01 -2.80
CA VAL A 47 0.97 -10.16 -1.68
C VAL A 47 1.79 -10.25 -0.39
N ASP A 48 1.47 -9.45 0.61
CA ASP A 48 2.16 -9.48 1.90
C ASP A 48 1.17 -9.76 3.04
N PHE A 49 1.52 -10.69 3.91
CA PHE A 49 0.80 -11.09 5.12
C PHE A 49 1.59 -10.76 6.40
N GLY A 50 2.48 -9.77 6.37
CA GLY A 50 3.30 -9.39 7.52
C GLY A 50 3.69 -7.92 7.56
N GLN A 51 5.00 -7.67 7.57
CA GLN A 51 5.57 -6.31 7.59
C GLN A 51 6.51 -6.09 6.42
N ASN A 52 6.03 -5.51 5.32
CA ASN A 52 6.87 -5.21 4.17
C ASN A 52 7.15 -3.69 4.02
N ARG A 53 8.36 -3.37 3.59
CA ARG A 53 8.82 -1.99 3.34
C ARG A 53 9.60 -1.87 2.02
N PRO A 54 8.96 -2.09 0.87
CA PRO A 54 9.64 -1.92 -0.41
C PRO A 54 9.86 -0.44 -0.73
N GLN A 55 10.89 -0.10 -1.52
CA GLN A 55 10.95 1.27 -2.06
C GLN A 55 9.81 1.49 -3.05
N SER A 56 9.60 0.53 -3.95
CA SER A 56 8.59 0.60 -4.99
C SER A 56 7.80 -0.70 -5.11
N MET A 57 6.49 -0.57 -5.30
CA MET A 57 5.65 -1.68 -5.73
C MET A 57 4.69 -1.25 -6.83
N SER A 58 4.62 -2.01 -7.93
CA SER A 58 3.66 -1.70 -9.00
C SER A 58 2.25 -2.14 -8.60
N THR A 59 2.07 -3.39 -8.17
CA THR A 59 0.78 -3.92 -7.74
C THR A 59 0.93 -4.69 -6.43
N GLY A 60 0.11 -4.36 -5.43
CA GLY A 60 0.23 -4.94 -4.10
C GLY A 60 -1.10 -5.27 -3.43
N VAL A 61 -1.15 -6.38 -2.74
CA VAL A 61 -2.18 -6.68 -1.73
C VAL A 61 -1.49 -6.85 -0.39
N PHE A 62 -1.93 -6.11 0.62
CA PHE A 62 -1.25 -6.03 1.90
C PHE A 62 -2.19 -6.39 3.04
N PHE A 63 -1.78 -7.32 3.88
CA PHE A 63 -2.42 -7.69 5.13
C PHE A 63 -1.39 -7.50 6.25
N GLY A 64 -1.57 -6.49 7.09
CA GLY A 64 -0.65 -6.24 8.22
C GLY A 64 -0.12 -4.83 8.28
N GLN A 65 1.20 -4.66 8.43
CA GLN A 65 1.83 -3.34 8.59
C GLN A 65 2.82 -3.01 7.48
N ASN A 66 2.38 -2.24 6.47
CA ASN A 66 3.24 -1.91 5.34
C ASN A 66 3.66 -0.45 5.27
N ARG A 67 4.93 -0.22 4.88
CA ARG A 67 5.48 1.13 4.70
C ARG A 67 6.31 1.30 3.42
N PRO A 68 5.72 1.09 2.23
CA PRO A 68 6.42 1.33 0.98
C PRO A 68 6.66 2.82 0.74
N GLN A 69 7.67 3.21 -0.04
CA GLN A 69 7.74 4.61 -0.48
C GLN A 69 6.67 4.89 -1.52
N SER A 70 6.59 4.06 -2.58
CA SER A 70 5.65 4.28 -3.67
C SER A 70 4.90 3.00 -4.04
N ILE A 71 3.59 3.13 -4.26
CA ILE A 71 2.72 2.10 -4.82
C ILE A 71 1.97 2.65 -6.02
N SER A 72 2.00 1.94 -7.16
CA SER A 72 1.12 2.31 -8.28
C SER A 72 -0.31 1.85 -8.01
N THR A 73 -0.55 0.58 -7.74
CA THR A 73 -1.87 0.03 -7.40
C THR A 73 -1.81 -0.81 -6.14
N GLY A 74 -2.70 -0.56 -5.18
CA GLY A 74 -2.68 -1.28 -3.90
C GLY A 74 -4.04 -1.57 -3.32
N VAL A 75 -4.18 -2.75 -2.71
CA VAL A 75 -5.27 -3.08 -1.79
C VAL A 75 -4.69 -3.30 -0.41
N PHE A 76 -5.24 -2.64 0.60
CA PHE A 76 -4.65 -2.54 1.92
C PHE A 76 -5.63 -2.98 3.00
N PHE A 77 -5.22 -3.96 3.78
CA PHE A 77 -5.87 -4.42 5.00
C PHE A 77 -4.89 -4.20 6.16
N GLY A 78 -5.35 -3.61 7.27
CA GLY A 78 -4.51 -3.32 8.43
C GLY A 78 -3.94 -1.89 8.49
N GLN A 79 -2.66 -1.74 8.87
CA GLN A 79 -2.01 -0.45 9.17
C GLN A 79 -0.93 -0.09 8.16
N ASN A 80 -1.26 0.76 7.17
CA ASN A 80 -0.31 1.07 6.09
C ASN A 80 0.04 2.56 6.03
N HIS A 81 1.32 2.83 5.82
CA HIS A 81 1.90 4.18 5.82
C HIS A 81 2.83 4.41 4.62
N PRO A 82 2.33 4.32 3.37
CA PRO A 82 3.16 4.65 2.23
C PRO A 82 3.43 6.14 2.09
N GLN A 83 4.44 6.54 1.33
CA GLN A 83 4.54 7.97 0.97
C GLN A 83 3.53 8.30 -0.13
N SER A 84 3.55 7.56 -1.23
CA SER A 84 2.68 7.80 -2.38
C SER A 84 1.92 6.55 -2.84
N ILE A 85 0.67 6.75 -3.22
CA ILE A 85 -0.18 5.75 -3.87
C ILE A 85 -0.83 6.39 -5.09
N SER A 86 -0.70 5.79 -6.28
CA SER A 86 -1.46 6.24 -7.44
C SER A 86 -2.92 5.79 -7.34
N THR A 87 -3.18 4.51 -7.12
CA THR A 87 -4.52 3.94 -6.97
C THR A 87 -4.57 3.02 -5.75
N GLY A 88 -5.52 3.26 -4.83
CA GLY A 88 -5.60 2.52 -3.57
C GLY A 88 -7.01 2.17 -3.14
N VAL A 89 -7.19 0.96 -2.60
CA VAL A 89 -8.38 0.55 -1.85
C VAL A 89 -7.96 0.22 -0.43
N PHE A 90 -8.62 0.83 0.55
CA PHE A 90 -8.22 0.80 1.95
C PHE A 90 -9.31 0.22 2.84
N PHE A 91 -8.92 -0.77 3.63
CA PHE A 91 -9.67 -1.34 4.73
C PHE A 91 -8.81 -1.10 5.99
N ASP A 92 -9.41 -0.59 7.08
CA ASP A 92 -8.73 -0.17 8.32
C ASP A 92 -7.91 1.14 8.25
N LYS A 93 -6.76 1.19 8.93
CA LYS A 93 -6.07 2.44 9.31
C LYS A 93 -4.93 2.73 8.34
N ASN A 94 -5.11 3.74 7.51
CA ASN A 94 -4.09 4.09 6.52
C ASN A 94 -3.66 5.55 6.70
N ARG A 95 -2.36 5.82 6.48
CA ARG A 95 -1.80 7.18 6.54
C ARG A 95 -0.76 7.40 5.43
N PRO A 96 -1.17 7.37 4.15
CA PRO A 96 -0.30 7.80 3.06
C PRO A 96 0.07 9.28 3.20
N GLN A 97 1.14 9.77 2.57
CA GLN A 97 1.26 11.23 2.37
C GLN A 97 0.33 11.68 1.24
N SER A 98 0.37 11.00 0.11
CA SER A 98 -0.42 11.35 -1.08
C SER A 98 -1.12 10.16 -1.70
N ILE A 99 -2.40 10.36 -2.07
CA ILE A 99 -3.17 9.42 -2.88
C ILE A 99 -3.65 10.15 -4.13
N SER A 100 -3.42 9.60 -5.31
CA SER A 100 -4.03 10.15 -6.53
C SER A 100 -5.50 9.73 -6.64
N THR A 101 -5.80 8.43 -6.57
CA THR A 101 -7.17 7.89 -6.54
C THR A 101 -7.34 6.90 -5.40
N GLY A 102 -8.36 7.09 -4.55
CA GLY A 102 -8.56 6.26 -3.37
C GLY A 102 -10.01 5.87 -3.09
N VAL A 103 -10.24 4.64 -2.66
CA VAL A 103 -11.49 4.23 -2.03
C VAL A 103 -11.17 3.78 -0.60
N ASP A 104 -11.80 4.39 0.40
CA ASP A 104 -11.55 4.05 1.81
C ASP A 104 -12.82 3.62 2.54
N PHE A 105 -12.74 2.41 3.11
CA PHE A 105 -13.76 1.81 3.96
C PHE A 105 -13.41 1.89 5.46
N GLY A 106 -12.25 2.46 5.81
CA GLY A 106 -11.71 2.47 7.18
C GLY A 106 -11.45 3.86 7.75
N GLN A 107 -10.24 4.07 8.28
CA GLN A 107 -9.78 5.33 8.82
C GLN A 107 -8.53 5.81 8.07
N ASN A 108 -8.68 6.72 7.11
CA ASN A 108 -7.55 7.32 6.40
C ASN A 108 -7.20 8.73 6.90
N ARG A 109 -5.91 9.04 6.96
CA ARG A 109 -5.40 10.40 7.26
C ARG A 109 -4.27 10.82 6.33
N PRO A 110 -4.50 10.96 5.02
CA PRO A 110 -3.48 11.44 4.12
C PRO A 110 -3.20 12.93 4.26
N GLN A 111 -2.07 13.39 3.73
CA GLN A 111 -1.89 14.84 3.53
C GLN A 111 -2.75 15.30 2.36
N SER A 112 -2.67 14.61 1.22
CA SER A 112 -3.40 14.97 0.00
C SER A 112 -4.13 13.79 -0.64
N ILE A 113 -5.30 14.06 -1.20
CA ILE A 113 -6.03 13.15 -2.09
C ILE A 113 -6.45 13.91 -3.34
N SER A 114 -6.13 13.42 -4.54
CA SER A 114 -6.70 14.04 -5.75
C SER A 114 -8.16 13.64 -5.91
N THR A 115 -8.47 12.34 -5.98
CA THR A 115 -9.83 11.82 -6.11
C THR A 115 -10.10 10.75 -5.06
N GLY A 116 -11.25 10.78 -4.39
CA GLY A 116 -11.60 9.65 -3.53
C GLY A 116 -13.08 9.44 -3.21
N VAL A 117 -13.39 8.21 -2.83
CA VAL A 117 -14.70 7.77 -2.35
C VAL A 117 -14.54 7.21 -0.94
N PHE A 118 -15.36 7.69 -0.01
CA PHE A 118 -15.18 7.43 1.42
C PHE A 118 -16.43 6.86 2.04
N PHE A 119 -16.32 5.67 2.64
CA PHE A 119 -17.37 5.03 3.43
C PHE A 119 -17.04 5.06 4.93
N GLY A 120 -15.78 5.34 5.29
CA GLY A 120 -15.29 5.41 6.66
C GLY A 120 -14.95 6.83 7.14
N ARG A 121 -13.99 6.95 8.07
CA ARG A 121 -13.55 8.23 8.65
C ARG A 121 -12.28 8.74 7.99
N ASN A 122 -12.41 9.80 7.21
CA ASN A 122 -11.32 10.39 6.43
C ASN A 122 -10.98 11.80 6.92
N ARG A 123 -9.67 12.10 7.05
CA ARG A 123 -9.19 13.43 7.47
C ARG A 123 -7.98 13.90 6.66
N PRO A 124 -8.12 14.13 5.34
CA PRO A 124 -7.05 14.72 4.55
C PRO A 124 -6.76 16.17 4.94
N GLN A 125 -5.55 16.66 4.68
CA GLN A 125 -5.31 18.11 4.70
C GLN A 125 -5.94 18.75 3.46
N SER A 126 -5.68 18.21 2.27
CA SER A 126 -6.26 18.68 1.02
C SER A 126 -6.94 17.56 0.23
N MET A 127 -8.03 17.91 -0.46
CA MET A 127 -8.70 17.04 -1.41
C MET A 127 -9.11 17.80 -2.67
N SER A 128 -8.84 17.28 -3.86
CA SER A 128 -9.38 17.92 -5.08
C SER A 128 -10.84 17.54 -5.28
N THR A 129 -11.15 16.25 -5.32
CA THR A 129 -12.49 15.73 -5.59
C THR A 129 -12.83 14.58 -4.66
N GLY A 130 -14.05 14.56 -4.12
CA GLY A 130 -14.50 13.40 -3.37
C GLY A 130 -16.01 13.23 -3.24
N VAL A 131 -16.39 11.96 -3.03
CA VAL A 131 -17.73 11.52 -2.64
C VAL A 131 -17.64 10.93 -1.22
N ASP A 132 -18.53 11.32 -0.32
CA ASP A 132 -18.47 10.91 1.08
C ASP A 132 -19.80 10.32 1.56
N PHE A 133 -19.77 9.02 1.85
CA PHE A 133 -20.84 8.25 2.49
C PHE A 133 -20.58 8.01 3.99
N GLY A 134 -19.46 8.55 4.53
CA GLY A 134 -19.02 8.35 5.90
C GLY A 134 -18.76 9.66 6.65
N GLN A 135 -17.61 9.75 7.30
CA GLN A 135 -17.17 10.97 7.99
C GLN A 135 -15.87 11.50 7.36
N ASN A 136 -15.98 12.24 6.25
CA ASN A 136 -14.85 12.93 5.65
C ASN A 136 -14.75 14.39 6.12
N ARG A 137 -13.58 14.76 6.67
CA ARG A 137 -13.29 16.12 7.16
C ARG A 137 -11.96 16.63 6.57
N PRO A 138 -11.91 16.96 5.27
CA PRO A 138 -10.76 17.66 4.68
C PRO A 138 -10.58 19.04 5.31
N ARG A 139 -9.34 19.54 5.41
CA ARG A 139 -9.12 20.98 5.75
C ARG A 139 -9.40 21.89 4.56
N SER A 140 -9.14 21.42 3.35
CA SER A 140 -9.43 22.12 2.09
C SER A 140 -9.95 21.13 1.06
N MET A 141 -10.99 21.52 0.31
CA MET A 141 -11.59 20.70 -0.74
C MET A 141 -11.96 21.56 -1.94
N SER A 142 -11.50 21.18 -3.14
CA SER A 142 -11.83 21.92 -4.37
C SER A 142 -13.24 21.63 -4.87
N THR A 143 -13.68 20.37 -4.83
CA THR A 143 -14.98 19.94 -5.34
C THR A 143 -15.54 18.80 -4.50
N LYS A 144 -16.80 18.94 -4.07
CA LYS A 144 -17.51 17.90 -3.29
C LYS A 144 -18.72 17.42 -4.09
N PHE A 145 -18.84 16.10 -4.23
CA PHE A 145 -20.04 15.44 -4.74
C PHE A 145 -20.77 14.79 -3.55
N GLY A 146 -22.09 14.97 -3.51
CA GLY A 146 -22.98 14.46 -2.45
C GLY A 146 -23.44 13.04 -2.72
#